data_AF-A0A229S0F7-F1
#
_entry.id   AF-A0A229S0F7-F1
#
_cell.length_a   1.000
_cell.length_b   1.000
_cell.length_c   1.000
_cell.angle_alpha   90.00
_cell.angle_beta   90.00
_cell.angle_gamma   90.00
#
_symmetry.space_group_name_H-M   'P 1'
#
loop_
_entity.id
_entity.type
_entity.pdbx_description
1 polymer ?
#
loop_
_entity_poly.entity_id
_entity_poly.type
_entity_poly.pdbx_seq_one_letter_code
_entity_poly.pdbx_strand_id
1 'polypeptide(L)'
;MTSPTDGFSVSGNVPHLAERMVGLSKQIDAALVDLERDLKPMTSSWVGQGASSYEDLQKRWHATTKAMENRFTKGHQVLSMSFENYQNTDKNIGAKFQI
;
A
#
# COMPACT_ATOMS: atom_id res chain seq x y z
N MET A 1 -29.67 -12.76 1.66
CA MET A 1 -29.33 -12.99 0.25
C MET A 1 -28.59 -11.75 -0.22
N THR A 2 -27.27 -11.81 -0.36
CA THR A 2 -26.49 -10.73 -1.00
C THR A 2 -26.90 -10.69 -2.47
N SER A 3 -27.35 -9.55 -2.96
CA SER A 3 -27.72 -9.43 -4.38
C SER A 3 -26.48 -9.70 -5.24
N PRO A 4 -26.61 -10.29 -6.44
CA PRO A 4 -25.46 -10.51 -7.33
C PRO A 4 -24.63 -9.24 -7.57
N THR A 5 -25.28 -8.07 -7.50
CA THR A 5 -24.73 -6.70 -7.59
C THR A 5 -23.83 -6.27 -6.42
N ASP A 6 -23.89 -6.92 -5.25
CA ASP A 6 -23.03 -6.58 -4.09
C ASP A 6 -21.56 -6.89 -4.37
N GLY A 7 -21.28 -8.01 -5.05
CA GLY A 7 -19.90 -8.37 -5.43
C GLY A 7 -19.27 -7.35 -6.40
N PHE A 8 -20.07 -6.79 -7.30
CA PHE A 8 -19.63 -5.79 -8.29
C PHE A 8 -19.36 -4.41 -7.66
N SER A 9 -20.14 -4.04 -6.65
CA SER A 9 -19.95 -2.78 -5.92
C SER A 9 -18.69 -2.81 -5.05
N VAL A 10 -18.36 -3.98 -4.51
CA VAL A 10 -17.12 -4.22 -3.75
C VAL A 10 -15.91 -4.25 -4.68
N SER A 11 -15.98 -4.90 -5.84
CA SER A 11 -14.83 -5.03 -6.76
C SER A 11 -14.35 -3.70 -7.35
N GLY A 12 -15.24 -2.72 -7.60
CA GLY A 12 -14.87 -1.39 -8.10
C GLY A 12 -14.17 -0.48 -7.07
N ASN A 13 -14.45 -0.66 -5.78
CA ASN A 13 -13.86 0.14 -4.70
C ASN A 13 -12.46 -0.34 -4.28
N VAL A 14 -12.12 -1.59 -4.61
CA VAL A 14 -10.90 -2.25 -4.16
C VAL A 14 -9.62 -1.69 -4.82
N PRO A 15 -9.58 -1.38 -6.15
CA PRO A 15 -8.45 -0.67 -6.76
C PRO A 15 -8.19 0.69 -6.13
N HIS A 16 -9.24 1.47 -5.89
CA HIS A 16 -9.17 2.79 -5.24
C HIS A 16 -8.65 2.70 -3.80
N LEU A 17 -9.08 1.68 -3.05
CA LEU A 17 -8.55 1.41 -1.71
C LEU A 17 -7.05 1.10 -1.76
N ALA A 18 -6.61 0.29 -2.72
CA ALA A 18 -5.21 -0.07 -2.87
C ALA A 18 -4.34 1.14 -3.24
N GLU A 19 -4.81 2.03 -4.12
CA GLU A 19 -4.15 3.32 -4.42
C GLU A 19 -4.03 4.19 -3.17
N ARG A 20 -5.11 4.32 -2.38
CA ARG A 20 -5.09 5.07 -1.12
C ARG A 20 -4.07 4.48 -0.15
N MET A 21 -3.97 3.16 -0.05
CA MET A 21 -3.00 2.50 0.82
C MET A 21 -1.55 2.73 0.36
N VAL A 22 -1.27 2.75 -0.94
CA VAL A 22 0.03 3.15 -1.47
C VAL A 22 0.33 4.61 -1.10
N GLY A 23 -0.63 5.51 -1.28
CA GLY A 23 -0.49 6.92 -0.89
C GLY A 23 -0.20 7.10 0.60
N LEU A 24 -0.93 6.40 1.47
CA LEU A 24 -0.70 6.43 2.92
C LEU A 24 0.69 5.87 3.29
N SER A 25 1.16 4.81 2.63
CA SER A 25 2.50 4.28 2.89
C SER A 25 3.61 5.28 2.58
N LYS A 26 3.44 6.08 1.51
CA LYS A 26 4.36 7.17 1.16
C LYS A 26 4.31 8.32 2.17
N GLN A 27 3.14 8.63 2.71
CA GLN A 27 3.00 9.65 3.75
C GLN A 27 3.70 9.23 5.05
N ILE A 28 3.59 7.96 5.44
CA ILE A 28 4.33 7.40 6.58
C ILE A 28 5.83 7.52 6.35
N ASP A 29 6.31 7.13 5.16
CA ASP A 29 7.73 7.22 4.81
C ASP A 29 8.27 8.66 4.89
N ALA A 30 7.53 9.63 4.34
CA ALA A 30 7.88 11.03 4.43
C ALA A 30 7.94 11.54 5.89
N ALA A 31 6.97 11.16 6.72
CA ALA A 31 6.96 11.53 8.13
C ALA A 31 8.16 10.94 8.91
N LEU A 32 8.60 9.72 8.56
CA LEU A 32 9.80 9.12 9.15
C LEU A 32 11.08 9.84 8.69
N VAL A 33 11.16 10.26 7.44
CA VAL A 33 12.29 11.06 6.93
C VAL A 33 12.35 12.42 7.63
N ASP A 34 11.22 13.07 7.85
CA ASP A 34 11.16 14.31 8.61
C ASP A 34 11.60 14.10 10.06
N LEU A 35 11.12 13.03 10.71
CA LEU A 35 11.54 12.65 12.06
C LEU A 35 13.06 12.38 12.13
N GLU A 36 13.62 11.71 11.12
CA GLU A 36 15.07 11.47 11.02
C GLU A 36 15.85 12.79 10.98
N ARG A 37 15.41 13.73 10.15
CA ARG A 37 16.02 15.05 10.03
C ARG A 37 15.99 15.81 11.36
N ASP A 38 14.86 15.75 12.06
CA ASP A 38 14.66 16.47 13.31
C ASP A 38 15.46 15.85 14.47
N LEU A 39 15.65 14.53 14.47
CA LEU A 39 16.44 13.82 15.47
C LEU A 39 17.95 13.92 15.21
N LYS A 40 18.39 14.14 13.97
CA LYS A 40 19.80 14.11 13.55
C LYS A 40 20.74 14.96 14.41
N PRO A 41 20.40 16.20 14.82
CA PRO A 41 21.28 17.00 15.68
C PRO A 41 21.46 16.37 17.06
N MET A 42 20.40 15.76 17.63
CA MET A 42 20.45 15.11 18.93
C MET A 42 21.26 13.82 18.88
N THR A 43 21.00 13.00 17.86
CA THR A 43 21.64 11.68 17.70
C THR A 43 23.11 11.76 17.30
N SER A 44 23.55 12.88 16.69
CA SER A 44 24.97 13.09 16.35
C SER A 44 25.92 13.11 17.56
N SER A 45 25.39 13.40 18.76
CA SER A 45 26.15 13.40 20.01
C SER A 45 26.15 12.04 20.71
N TRP A 46 25.32 11.09 20.24
CA TRP A 46 25.18 9.79 20.87
C TRP A 46 26.42 8.94 20.58
N VAL A 47 26.89 8.24 21.61
CA VAL A 47 28.01 7.31 21.52
C VAL A 47 27.64 5.99 22.20
N GLY A 48 28.33 4.92 21.81
CA GLY A 48 28.11 3.58 22.37
C GLY A 48 26.74 3.00 22.02
N GLN A 49 26.16 2.22 22.94
CA GLN A 49 24.98 1.39 22.67
C GLN A 49 23.76 2.17 22.17
N GLY A 50 23.56 3.42 22.63
CA GLY A 50 22.45 4.26 22.21
C GLY A 50 22.51 4.64 20.72
N ALA A 51 23.71 4.96 20.23
CA ALA A 51 23.92 5.29 18.81
C ALA A 51 23.66 4.06 17.92
N SER A 52 24.25 2.91 18.25
CA SER A 52 24.04 1.68 17.49
C SER A 52 22.58 1.23 17.49
N SER A 53 21.89 1.35 18.64
CA SER A 53 20.47 0.99 18.75
C SER A 53 19.58 1.91 17.90
N TYR A 54 19.92 3.20 17.82
CA TYR A 54 19.22 4.15 16.95
C TYR A 54 19.43 3.82 15.48
N GLU A 55 20.68 3.57 15.05
CA GLU A 55 20.96 3.18 13.66
C GLU A 55 20.21 1.91 13.24
N ASP A 56 20.13 0.92 14.13
CA ASP A 56 19.39 -0.31 13.85
C ASP A 56 17.88 -0.06 13.79
N LEU A 57 17.34 0.78 14.66
CA LEU A 57 15.95 1.22 14.59
C LEU A 57 15.67 1.97 13.27
N GLN A 58 16.60 2.86 12.87
CA GLN A 58 16.55 3.61 11.63
C GLN A 58 16.71 2.72 10.38
N LYS A 59 17.33 1.54 10.48
CA LYS A 59 17.30 0.58 9.37
C LYS A 59 15.96 -0.15 9.33
N ARG A 60 15.43 -0.52 10.49
CA ARG A 60 14.17 -1.28 10.61
C ARG A 60 12.97 -0.50 10.11
N TRP A 61 12.82 0.76 10.52
CA TRP A 61 11.64 1.55 10.13
C TRP A 61 11.56 1.76 8.59
N HIS A 62 12.69 1.95 7.89
CA HIS A 62 12.84 2.15 6.44
C HIS A 62 12.57 0.84 5.71
N ALA A 63 13.09 -0.27 6.25
CA ALA A 63 12.76 -1.59 5.73
C ALA A 63 11.26 -1.89 5.85
N THR A 64 10.63 -1.50 6.95
CA THR A 64 9.19 -1.70 7.19
C THR A 64 8.33 -0.84 6.26
N THR A 65 8.61 0.45 6.10
CA THR A 65 7.84 1.32 5.18
C THR A 65 7.97 0.85 3.74
N LYS A 66 9.18 0.52 3.30
CA LYS A 66 9.43 -0.06 1.98
C LYS A 66 8.72 -1.40 1.78
N ALA A 67 8.65 -2.24 2.81
CA ALA A 67 7.91 -3.50 2.73
C ALA A 67 6.39 -3.24 2.61
N MET A 68 5.85 -2.25 3.31
CA MET A 68 4.45 -1.84 3.19
C MET A 68 4.12 -1.33 1.78
N GLU A 69 4.92 -0.39 1.26
CA GLU A 69 4.74 0.14 -0.10
C GLU A 69 4.74 -0.97 -1.15
N ASN A 70 5.71 -1.90 -1.06
CA ASN A 70 5.81 -3.03 -1.98
C ASN A 70 4.59 -3.95 -1.91
N ARG A 71 4.08 -4.23 -0.70
CA ARG A 71 2.88 -5.07 -0.51
C ARG A 71 1.64 -4.41 -1.09
N PHE A 72 1.44 -3.12 -0.83
CA PHE A 72 0.29 -2.40 -1.37
C PHE A 72 0.37 -2.22 -2.88
N THR A 73 1.57 -1.98 -3.43
CA THR A 73 1.77 -1.92 -4.89
C THR A 73 1.43 -3.25 -5.56
N LYS A 74 1.95 -4.37 -5.03
CA LYS A 74 1.63 -5.71 -5.54
C LYS A 74 0.14 -6.04 -5.40
N GLY A 75 -0.44 -5.71 -4.25
CA GLY A 75 -1.87 -5.87 -4.02
C GLY A 75 -2.70 -5.09 -5.04
N HIS A 76 -2.37 -3.81 -5.26
CA HIS A 76 -3.02 -2.96 -6.25
C HIS A 76 -2.93 -3.54 -7.66
N GLN A 77 -1.77 -4.05 -8.08
CA GLN A 77 -1.60 -4.69 -9.39
C GLN A 77 -2.50 -5.92 -9.56
N VAL A 78 -2.49 -6.84 -8.59
CA VAL A 78 -3.31 -8.06 -8.61
C VAL A 78 -4.80 -7.72 -8.66
N LEU A 79 -5.21 -6.73 -7.86
CA LEU A 79 -6.60 -6.31 -7.78
C LEU A 79 -7.07 -5.62 -9.06
N SER A 80 -6.24 -4.77 -9.65
CA SER A 80 -6.53 -4.10 -10.93
C SER A 80 -6.68 -5.12 -12.06
N MET A 81 -5.74 -6.08 -12.15
CA MET A 81 -5.85 -7.19 -13.12
C MET A 81 -7.12 -8.02 -12.92
N SER A 82 -7.48 -8.32 -11.67
CA SER A 82 -8.70 -9.07 -11.36
C SER A 82 -9.93 -8.30 -11.81
N PHE A 83 -9.99 -7.00 -11.52
CA PHE A 83 -11.10 -6.14 -11.93
C PHE A 83 -11.25 -6.04 -13.45
N GLU A 84 -10.15 -5.89 -14.20
CA GLU A 84 -10.16 -5.92 -15.67
C GLU A 84 -10.67 -7.27 -16.21
N ASN A 85 -10.20 -8.38 -15.64
CA ASN A 85 -10.64 -9.72 -16.04
C ASN A 85 -12.14 -9.93 -15.80
N TYR A 86 -12.68 -9.44 -14.68
CA TYR A 86 -14.12 -9.47 -14.41
C TYR A 86 -14.90 -8.65 -15.43
N GLN A 87 -14.53 -7.38 -15.67
CA GLN A 87 -15.21 -6.54 -16.66
C GLN A 87 -15.21 -7.14 -18.07
N ASN A 88 -14.09 -7.73 -18.49
CA ASN A 88 -13.99 -8.37 -19.79
C ASN A 88 -14.87 -9.63 -19.88
N THR A 89 -14.92 -10.42 -18.80
CA THR A 89 -15.78 -11.59 -18.71
C THR A 89 -17.26 -11.18 -18.77
N ASP A 90 -17.67 -10.15 -18.04
CA ASP A 90 -19.05 -9.67 -18.04
C ASP A 90 -19.47 -9.16 -19.42
N LYS A 91 -18.62 -8.37 -20.09
CA LYS A 91 -18.87 -7.91 -21.46
C LYS A 91 -19.10 -9.09 -22.41
N ASN A 92 -18.26 -10.13 -22.29
CA ASN A 92 -18.37 -11.32 -23.11
C ASN A 92 -19.64 -12.13 -22.81
N ILE A 93 -20.05 -12.20 -21.54
CA ILE A 93 -21.30 -12.87 -21.13
C ILE A 93 -22.50 -12.06 -21.62
N GLY A 94 -22.56 -10.75 -21.37
CA GLY A 94 -23.64 -9.88 -21.86
C GLY A 94 -23.81 -9.96 -23.37
N ALA A 95 -22.71 -9.92 -24.13
CA ALA A 95 -22.73 -10.09 -25.57
C ALA A 95 -23.26 -11.47 -26.01
N LYS A 96 -22.96 -12.55 -25.27
CA LYS A 96 -23.42 -13.90 -25.57
C LYS A 96 -24.89 -14.13 -25.24
N PHE A 97 -25.40 -13.48 -24.19
CA PHE A 97 -26.76 -13.69 -23.70
C PHE A 97 -27.73 -12.56 -24.07
N GLN A 98 -27.30 -11.54 -24.82
CA GLN A 98 -28.09 -10.37 -25.25
C GLN A 98 -28.84 -9.70 -24.08
N ILE A 99 -28.20 -9.64 -22.92
CA ILE A 99 -28.65 -8.91 -21.72
C ILE A 99 -27.77 -7.69 -21.49
#